data_AF-A0AAU6WQY2-F1
#
_entry.id   AF-A0AAU6WQY2-F1
#
_cell.length_a   1.000
_cell.length_b   1.000
_cell.length_c   1.000
_cell.angle_alpha   90.00
_cell.angle_beta   90.00
_cell.angle_gamma   90.00
#
_symmetry.space_group_name_H-M   'P 1'
#
loop_
_entity.id
_entity.type
_entity.pdbx_description
1 polymer ?
#
loop_
_entity_poly.entity_id
_entity_poly.type
_entity_poly.pdbx_seq_one_letter_code
_entity_poly.pdbx_strand_id
1 'polypeptide(L)'
;MAYIMKTTSDGLISIKASYVINVRKPNSLEGAKVLGQPLIINADQIVFLSFNIDGHVTYFMANGFEISMKILYEEAEEAFNLAKAGKEKIVK
;
A
#
# COMPACT_ATOMS: atom_id res chain seq x y z
N MET A 1 3.18 -14.26 12.31
CA MET A 1 2.37 -13.07 12.66
C MET A 1 1.44 -12.73 11.49
N ALA A 2 0.12 -12.74 11.68
CA ALA A 2 -0.82 -12.26 10.68
C ALA A 2 -0.92 -10.73 10.79
N TYR A 3 -0.20 -10.01 9.93
CA TYR A 3 -0.38 -8.58 9.74
C TYR A 3 -0.86 -8.32 8.31
N ILE A 4 -1.68 -7.29 8.12
CA ILE A 4 -2.08 -6.80 6.81
C ILE A 4 -1.04 -5.80 6.32
N MET A 5 -0.74 -4.81 7.18
CA MET A 5 0.31 -3.83 6.96
C MET A 5 1.19 -3.66 8.20
N LYS A 6 2.45 -3.30 7.98
CA LYS A 6 3.39 -2.88 9.03
C LYS A 6 4.07 -1.60 8.60
N THR A 7 4.06 -0.58 9.43
CA THR A 7 4.83 0.66 9.23
C THR A 7 6.20 0.56 9.92
N THR A 8 7.19 1.26 9.38
CA THR A 8 8.53 1.38 9.98
C THR A 8 8.84 2.82 10.36
N SER A 9 9.86 3.02 11.20
CA SER A 9 10.37 4.34 11.57
C SER A 9 11.02 5.08 10.41
N ASP A 10 11.49 4.37 9.39
CA ASP A 10 12.00 4.91 8.12
C ASP A 10 10.91 5.39 7.14
N GLY A 11 9.64 5.41 7.55
CA GLY A 11 8.53 5.82 6.70
C GLY A 11 8.14 4.81 5.62
N LEU A 12 8.48 3.54 5.82
CA LEU A 12 8.09 2.45 4.93
C LEU A 12 6.80 1.79 5.40
N ILE A 13 6.01 1.32 4.44
CA ILE A 13 4.82 0.50 4.66
C ILE A 13 5.09 -0.86 4.00
N SER A 14 5.11 -1.93 4.79
CA SER A 14 5.14 -3.31 4.31
C SER A 14 3.73 -3.86 4.26
N ILE A 15 3.27 -4.22 3.07
CA ILE A 15 1.94 -4.76 2.79
C ILE A 15 2.08 -6.26 2.51
N LYS A 16 1.28 -7.09 3.16
CA LYS A 16 1.31 -8.53 2.92
C LYS A 16 0.84 -8.84 1.48
N ALA A 17 1.60 -9.66 0.75
CA ALA A 17 1.35 -9.98 -0.66
C ALA A 17 -0.08 -10.43 -0.96
N SER A 18 -0.70 -11.21 -0.07
CA SER A 18 -2.06 -11.74 -0.23
C SER A 18 -3.16 -10.66 -0.23
N TYR A 19 -2.84 -9.44 0.19
CA TYR A 19 -3.74 -8.30 0.20
C TYR A 19 -3.52 -7.37 -0.99
N VAL A 20 -2.47 -7.57 -1.78
CA VAL A 20 -2.22 -6.80 -3.00
C VAL A 20 -2.99 -7.43 -4.15
N ILE A 21 -3.90 -6.64 -4.74
CA ILE A 21 -4.70 -7.07 -5.90
C ILE A 21 -3.86 -6.90 -7.16
N ASN A 22 -3.26 -5.73 -7.36
CA ASN A 22 -2.36 -5.47 -8.47
C ASN A 22 -1.40 -4.32 -8.14
N VAL A 23 -0.28 -4.32 -8.85
CA VAL A 23 0.63 -3.17 -8.97
C VAL A 23 0.75 -2.89 -10.45
N ARG A 24 0.38 -1.69 -10.90
CA ARG A 24 0.43 -1.36 -12.33
C ARG A 24 0.96 0.05 -12.54
N LYS A 25 1.43 0.31 -13.74
CA LYS A 25 1.67 1.67 -14.23
C LYS A 25 0.56 2.02 -15.22
N PRO A 26 -0.12 3.19 -15.12
CA PRO A 26 -1.01 3.68 -16.16
C PRO A 26 -0.38 3.51 -17.54
N ASN A 27 -1.16 2.94 -18.45
CA ASN A 27 -0.79 2.61 -19.83
C ASN A 27 0.23 1.46 -20.01
N SER A 28 0.55 0.71 -18.97
CA SER A 28 1.28 -0.56 -19.10
C SER A 28 0.32 -1.69 -19.47
N LEU A 29 0.68 -2.46 -20.50
CA LEU A 29 -0.06 -3.66 -20.92
C LEU A 29 0.05 -4.79 -19.89
N GLU A 30 1.13 -4.82 -19.11
CA GLU A 30 1.35 -5.80 -18.04
C GLU A 30 1.46 -5.12 -16.67
N GLY A 31 0.81 -5.72 -15.67
CA GLY A 31 0.98 -5.37 -14.25
C GLY A 31 2.20 -6.07 -13.65
N ALA A 32 2.81 -5.46 -12.64
CA ALA A 32 3.88 -6.08 -11.86
C ALA A 32 3.31 -7.20 -10.98
N LYS A 33 3.90 -8.40 -11.07
CA LYS A 33 3.54 -9.53 -10.21
C LYS A 33 4.22 -9.40 -8.86
N VAL A 34 3.44 -9.47 -7.78
CA VAL A 34 3.97 -9.60 -6.42
C VAL A 34 4.26 -11.09 -6.18
N LEU A 35 5.54 -11.48 -6.11
CA LEU A 35 5.99 -12.87 -6.04
C LEU A 35 5.83 -13.51 -4.64
N GLY A 36 4.69 -13.27 -3.97
CA GLY A 36 4.40 -13.81 -2.63
C GLY A 36 5.18 -13.16 -1.49
N GLN A 37 6.10 -12.24 -1.78
CA GLN A 37 6.80 -11.43 -0.79
C GLN A 37 6.02 -10.16 -0.45
N PRO A 38 6.12 -9.64 0.79
CA PRO A 38 5.50 -8.38 1.14
C PRO A 38 5.94 -7.26 0.19
N LEU A 39 4.98 -6.45 -0.25
CA LEU A 39 5.26 -5.26 -1.02
C LEU A 39 5.70 -4.15 -0.06
N ILE A 40 6.87 -3.57 -0.29
CA ILE A 40 7.40 -2.47 0.52
C ILE A 40 7.27 -1.20 -0.30
N ILE A 41 6.65 -0.18 0.30
CA ILE A 41 6.51 1.13 -0.32
C ILE A 41 6.97 2.23 0.64
N ASN A 42 7.41 3.34 0.07
CA ASN A 42 7.77 4.53 0.83
C ASN A 42 6.55 5.47 0.89
N ALA A 43 6.13 5.87 2.09
CA ALA A 43 4.98 6.75 2.28
C ALA A 43 5.18 8.15 1.69
N ASP A 44 6.41 8.66 1.59
CA ASP A 44 6.71 9.93 0.92
C ASP A 44 6.50 9.89 -0.59
N GLN A 45 6.44 8.69 -1.16
CA GLN A 45 6.13 8.50 -2.57
C GLN A 45 4.62 8.37 -2.82
N ILE A 46 3.77 8.32 -1.79
CA ILE A 46 2.32 8.28 -1.96
C ILE A 46 1.82 9.71 -2.19
N VAL A 47 1.16 9.95 -3.32
CA VAL A 47 0.58 11.25 -3.68
C VAL A 47 -0.83 11.38 -3.12
N PHE A 48 -1.64 10.34 -3.30
CA PHE A 48 -3.00 10.27 -2.73
C PHE A 48 -3.49 8.83 -2.66
N LEU A 49 -4.56 8.64 -1.90
CA LEU A 49 -5.30 7.40 -1.75
C LEU A 49 -6.65 7.54 -2.44
N SER A 50 -7.15 6.47 -3.04
CA SER A 50 -8.56 6.36 -3.44
C SER A 50 -9.14 5.02 -3.02
N PHE A 51 -10.47 4.92 -2.97
CA PHE A 51 -11.16 3.66 -2.78
C PHE A 51 -12.23 3.49 -3.86
N ASN A 52 -12.53 2.25 -4.20
CA ASN A 52 -13.57 1.92 -5.18
C ASN A 52 -14.87 1.45 -4.49
N ILE A 53 -15.90 1.17 -5.28
CA ILE A 53 -17.21 0.70 -4.79
C ILE A 53 -17.14 -0.66 -4.06
N ASP A 54 -16.12 -1.46 -4.33
CA ASP A 54 -15.87 -2.74 -3.66
C ASP A 54 -15.13 -2.57 -2.31
N GLY A 55 -14.80 -1.33 -1.94
CA GLY A 55 -14.03 -1.00 -0.75
C GLY A 55 -12.53 -1.28 -0.87
N HIS A 56 -12.02 -1.52 -2.08
CA HIS A 56 -10.58 -1.69 -2.32
C HIS A 56 -9.88 -0.34 -2.39
N VAL A 57 -8.72 -0.23 -1.73
CA VAL A 57 -7.91 0.99 -1.70
C VAL A 57 -6.83 0.93 -2.77
N THR A 58 -6.57 2.06 -3.43
CA THR A 58 -5.43 2.23 -4.33
C THR A 58 -4.53 3.36 -3.85
N TYR A 59 -3.24 3.07 -3.69
CA TYR A 59 -2.21 4.08 -3.51
C TYR A 59 -1.68 4.53 -4.87
N PHE A 60 -1.67 5.85 -5.07
CA PHE A 60 -1.09 6.48 -6.26
C PHE A 60 0.28 7.03 -5.91
N MET A 61 1.30 6.45 -6.54
CA MET A 61 2.69 6.73 -6.26
C MET A 61 3.24 7.83 -7.17
N ALA A 62 4.17 8.65 -6.69
CA ALA A 62 4.78 9.76 -7.41
C ALA A 62 5.59 9.30 -8.63
N ASN A 63 6.11 8.07 -8.60
CA ASN A 63 6.78 7.42 -9.72
C ASN A 63 5.79 6.86 -10.77
N GLY A 64 4.50 7.14 -10.60
CA GLY A 64 3.42 6.74 -11.49
C GLY A 64 2.98 5.29 -11.31
N PHE A 65 3.29 4.60 -10.22
CA PHE A 65 2.68 3.30 -9.94
C PHE A 65 1.34 3.45 -9.20
N GLU A 66 0.42 2.55 -9.48
CA GLU A 66 -0.84 2.35 -8.78
C GLU A 66 -0.81 1.01 -8.07
N ILE A 67 -1.11 1.00 -6.78
CA ILE A 67 -1.06 -0.20 -5.94
C ILE A 67 -2.44 -0.42 -5.36
N SER A 68 -3.21 -1.33 -5.95
CA SER A 68 -4.55 -1.68 -5.48
C SER A 68 -4.50 -2.82 -4.47
N MET A 69 -5.22 -2.68 -3.38
CA MET A 69 -5.19 -3.58 -2.23
C MET A 69 -6.60 -3.86 -1.70
N LYS A 70 -6.79 -5.06 -1.15
CA LYS A 70 -8.02 -5.50 -0.51
C LYS A 70 -8.02 -5.15 0.99
N ILE A 71 -7.99 -3.87 1.31
CA ILE A 71 -7.95 -3.33 2.68
C ILE A 71 -8.97 -2.20 2.80
N LEU A 72 -9.44 -1.90 4.02
CA LEU A 72 -10.33 -0.77 4.25
C LEU A 72 -9.56 0.56 4.11
N TYR A 73 -10.28 1.60 3.69
CA TYR A 73 -9.71 2.94 3.54
C TYR A 73 -9.11 3.47 4.85
N GLU A 74 -9.80 3.26 5.97
CA GLU A 74 -9.36 3.70 7.30
C GLU A 74 -8.02 3.04 7.71
N GLU A 75 -7.86 1.75 7.43
CA GLU A 75 -6.59 1.03 7.69
C GLU A 75 -5.45 1.58 6.83
N ALA A 76 -5.75 1.85 5.56
CA ALA A 76 -4.78 2.36 4.60
C ALA A 76 -4.35 3.80 4.94
N GLU A 77 -5.30 4.62 5.38
CA GLU A 77 -5.06 5.99 5.84
C GLU A 77 -4.29 6.00 7.18
N GLU A 78 -4.62 5.11 8.11
CA GLU A 78 -3.87 4.94 9.36
C GLU A 78 -2.41 4.57 9.07
N ALA A 79 -2.18 3.55 8.22
CA ALA A 79 -0.84 3.12 7.84
C ALA A 79 -0.03 4.25 7.17
N PHE A 80 -0.67 5.02 6.28
CA PHE A 80 -0.05 6.18 5.64
C PHE A 80 0.38 7.22 6.67
N ASN A 81 -0.53 7.64 7.57
CA ASN A 81 -0.25 8.67 8.57
C ASN A 81 0.82 8.23 9.58
N LEU A 82 0.80 6.95 9.99
CA LEU A 82 1.81 6.40 10.89
C LEU A 82 3.20 6.34 10.24
N ALA A 83 3.28 5.91 8.98
CA ALA A 83 4.53 5.89 8.24
C ALA A 83 5.08 7.31 8.01
N LYS A 84 4.22 8.27 7.62
CA LYS A 84 4.62 9.69 7.50
C LYS A 84 5.11 10.29 8.82
N ALA A 85 4.63 9.79 9.96
CA ALA A 85 5.07 10.19 11.29
C ALA A 85 6.29 9.40 11.81
N GLY A 86 6.85 8.47 11.03
CA GLY A 86 7.98 7.62 11.44
C GLY A 86 7.63 6.68 12.62
N LYS A 87 6.36 6.25 12.72
CA LYS A 87 5.88 5.39 13.81
C LYS A 87 5.76 3.94 13.37
N GLU A 88 6.37 3.04 14.12
CA GLU A 88 6.24 1.59 13.91
C GLU A 88 4.94 1.05 14.49
N LYS A 89 4.10 0.44 13.66
CA LYS A 89 2.86 -0.22 14.08
C LYS A 89 2.48 -1.34 13.12
N ILE A 90 1.80 -2.34 13.65
CA ILE A 90 1.07 -3.33 12.86
C ILE A 90 -0.37 -2.83 12.70
N VAL A 91 -0.82 -2.69 11.46
CA VAL A 91 -2.21 -2.39 11.09
C VAL A 91 -2.85 -3.70 10.62
N LYS A 92 -4.03 -4.00 11.17
CA LYS A 92 -4.70 -5.30 11.14
C LYS A 92 -6.07 -5.23 10.50
#